data_AF-A0A1D1W3K6-F1
#
_entry.id   AF-A0A1D1W3K6-F1
#
_cell.length_a   1.000
_cell.length_b   1.000
_cell.length_c   1.000
_cell.angle_alpha   90.00
_cell.angle_beta   90.00
_cell.angle_gamma   90.00
#
_symmetry.space_group_name_H-M   'P 1'
#
loop_
_entity.id
_entity.type
_entity.pdbx_description
1 polymer ?
#
loop_
_entity_poly.entity_id
_entity_poly.type
_entity_poly.pdbx_seq_one_letter_code
_entity_poly.pdbx_strand_id
1 'polypeptide(L)'
;MDLLHLLLSLTVVTGTNFFSSAQNVPAKDPSPSASSSDSDLYAVEGKLVYVKSHDTKFIDGVRTKIALDGGEYFGFLNEDRESFTVYGVPPGSYLVEVYHPEFLFEAARVDISSKGKIRARRDGSEGGAGQNQLAYPLRLKLQRKATYFQAKEAMRITDMLMNPMVLMMVLPLLVMIGIPKLLSQVDPEASREMQSTLNMASQPMDLSSMMSQLLGGGAPPPKAIQSRKPERRERKRSA
;
A
#
# COMPACT_ATOMS: atom_id res chain seq x y z
N MET A 1 -38.34 -56.94 32.94
CA MET A 1 -38.59 -58.33 33.34
C MET A 1 -38.23 -58.39 34.81
N ASP A 2 -39.08 -58.08 35.78
CA ASP A 2 -40.53 -57.93 35.81
C ASP A 2 -40.85 -56.85 36.85
N LEU A 3 -41.72 -55.89 36.55
CA LEU A 3 -43.18 -56.07 36.48
C LEU A 3 -43.71 -56.55 37.85
N LEU A 4 -44.45 -55.64 38.49
CA LEU A 4 -45.60 -55.95 39.35
C LEU A 4 -45.25 -56.56 40.71
N HIS A 5 -45.72 -56.05 41.84
CA HIS A 5 -46.73 -55.04 42.13
C HIS A 5 -46.85 -55.05 43.67
N LEU A 6 -47.63 -54.09 44.19
CA LEU A 6 -48.46 -54.27 45.40
C LEU A 6 -47.68 -54.20 46.74
N LEU A 7 -47.92 -53.27 47.66
CA LEU A 7 -49.19 -52.71 48.13
C LEU A 7 -48.91 -51.48 49.02
N LEU A 8 -49.86 -50.53 48.99
CA LEU A 8 -50.29 -49.64 50.08
C LEU A 8 -49.25 -48.68 50.68
N SER A 9 -49.43 -47.37 50.63
CA SER A 9 -50.55 -46.69 51.28
C SER A 9 -51.02 -45.43 50.54
N LEU A 10 -52.29 -45.48 50.13
CA LEU A 10 -53.13 -44.36 49.73
C LEU A 10 -53.83 -43.81 50.99
N THR A 11 -53.89 -42.48 51.15
CA THR A 11 -55.08 -41.64 51.52
C THR A 11 -54.61 -40.31 52.14
N VAL A 12 -54.68 -39.16 51.45
CA VAL A 12 -55.82 -38.22 51.24
C VAL A 12 -56.18 -37.42 52.50
N VAL A 13 -56.32 -36.08 52.35
CA VAL A 13 -57.45 -35.23 52.79
C VAL A 13 -57.02 -33.82 53.29
N THR A 14 -57.28 -32.84 52.41
CA THR A 14 -57.76 -31.45 52.60
C THR A 14 -56.97 -30.37 53.34
N GLY A 15 -56.89 -29.19 52.71
CA GLY A 15 -56.64 -27.92 53.38
C GLY A 15 -56.46 -26.76 52.40
N THR A 16 -57.58 -26.10 52.07
CA THR A 16 -57.72 -24.90 51.23
C THR A 16 -56.94 -23.69 51.74
N ASN A 17 -56.48 -22.82 50.83
CA ASN A 17 -56.40 -21.34 50.88
C ASN A 17 -55.46 -20.90 49.74
N PHE A 18 -55.91 -20.56 48.53
CA PHE A 18 -56.62 -19.32 48.18
C PHE A 18 -56.08 -18.08 48.90
N PHE A 19 -55.05 -17.45 48.34
CA PHE A 19 -54.94 -15.99 48.36
C PHE A 19 -54.27 -15.45 47.11
N SER A 20 -54.93 -14.44 46.57
CA SER A 20 -54.72 -13.73 45.31
C SER A 20 -53.43 -12.91 45.30
N SER A 21 -52.73 -12.91 44.16
CA SER A 21 -52.08 -11.69 43.67
C SER A 21 -52.07 -11.72 42.15
N ALA A 22 -52.94 -10.90 41.57
CA ALA A 22 -53.02 -10.63 40.15
C ALA A 22 -51.85 -9.73 39.73
N GLN A 23 -50.83 -10.30 39.09
CA GLN A 23 -49.89 -9.54 38.28
C GLN A 23 -50.30 -9.70 36.82
N ASN A 24 -51.05 -8.70 36.34
CA ASN A 24 -51.45 -8.54 34.95
C ASN A 24 -50.19 -8.25 34.10
N VAL A 25 -49.67 -9.27 33.40
CA VAL A 25 -48.67 -9.13 32.34
C VAL A 25 -49.40 -9.41 31.03
N PRO A 26 -49.54 -8.45 30.10
CA PRO A 26 -50.19 -8.72 28.84
C PRO A 26 -49.36 -9.75 28.05
N ALA A 27 -50.00 -10.87 27.73
CA ALA A 27 -49.51 -11.85 26.79
C ALA A 27 -49.18 -11.11 25.49
N LYS A 28 -47.89 -10.99 25.21
CA LYS A 28 -47.39 -10.60 23.91
C LYS A 28 -47.68 -11.78 22.99
N ASP A 29 -48.60 -11.55 22.06
CA ASP A 29 -48.95 -12.49 21.00
C ASP A 29 -47.66 -13.13 20.43
N PRO A 30 -47.64 -14.45 20.19
CA PRO A 30 -46.60 -15.02 19.36
C PRO A 30 -46.76 -14.40 17.97
N SER A 31 -45.88 -13.44 17.68
CA SER A 31 -45.47 -13.05 16.33
C SER A 31 -45.63 -14.24 15.38
N PRO A 32 -46.32 -14.10 14.23
CA PRO A 32 -46.31 -15.14 13.23
C PRO A 32 -44.84 -15.43 12.92
N SER A 33 -44.42 -16.66 13.21
CA SER A 33 -43.17 -17.23 12.74
C SER A 33 -43.25 -17.22 11.22
N ALA A 34 -42.72 -16.15 10.62
CA ALA A 34 -42.38 -16.12 9.21
C ALA A 34 -41.23 -17.11 8.99
N SER A 35 -41.60 -18.38 8.87
CA SER A 35 -40.81 -19.38 8.18
C SER A 35 -41.42 -19.51 6.79
N SER A 36 -41.16 -18.50 5.96
CA SER A 36 -41.22 -18.64 4.51
C SER A 36 -39.78 -18.51 4.04
N SER A 37 -39.16 -19.65 3.82
CA SER A 37 -37.87 -19.82 3.16
C SER A 37 -37.98 -19.39 1.69
N ASP A 38 -38.15 -18.08 1.47
CA ASP A 38 -37.53 -17.44 0.33
C ASP A 38 -36.07 -17.27 0.71
N SER A 39 -35.14 -17.58 -0.20
CA SER A 39 -33.76 -17.13 -0.01
C SER A 39 -33.80 -15.62 0.24
N ASP A 40 -33.44 -15.17 1.44
CA ASP A 40 -33.41 -13.73 1.76
C ASP A 40 -32.34 -13.07 0.86
N LEU A 41 -32.76 -12.63 -0.32
CA LEU A 41 -31.92 -11.94 -1.29
C LEU A 41 -31.99 -10.46 -1.00
N TYR A 42 -30.81 -9.84 -0.87
CA TYR A 42 -30.66 -8.43 -0.57
C TYR A 42 -30.19 -7.67 -1.82
N ALA A 43 -30.42 -6.36 -1.79
CA ALA A 43 -29.92 -5.43 -2.78
C ALA A 43 -28.75 -4.63 -2.20
N VAL A 44 -27.64 -4.58 -2.93
CA VAL A 44 -26.46 -3.78 -2.57
C VAL A 44 -26.48 -2.52 -3.41
N GLU A 45 -26.54 -1.37 -2.73
CA GLU A 45 -26.57 -0.06 -3.37
C GLU A 45 -25.26 0.70 -3.18
N GLY A 46 -24.90 1.46 -4.21
CA GLY A 46 -23.74 2.32 -4.16
C GLY A 46 -23.80 3.47 -5.14
N LYS A 47 -22.84 4.37 -4.96
CA LYS A 47 -22.59 5.53 -5.79
C LYS A 47 -21.12 5.61 -6.19
N LEU A 48 -20.88 5.89 -7.46
CA LEU A 48 -19.56 6.20 -8.00
C LEU A 48 -19.27 7.68 -7.74
N VAL A 49 -18.14 7.96 -7.11
CA VAL A 49 -17.68 9.32 -6.82
C VAL A 49 -16.46 9.63 -7.68
N TYR A 50 -16.61 10.57 -8.61
CA TYR A 50 -15.54 11.03 -9.48
C TYR A 50 -15.52 12.56 -9.57
N VAL A 51 -14.33 13.14 -9.77
CA VAL A 51 -14.17 14.59 -9.96
C VAL A 51 -14.52 14.94 -11.41
N LYS A 52 -15.45 15.87 -11.60
CA LYS A 52 -15.92 16.34 -12.92
C LYS A 52 -14.86 17.22 -13.60
N SER A 53 -13.73 16.65 -14.02
CA SER A 53 -12.59 17.40 -14.58
C SER A 53 -12.27 17.10 -16.05
N HIS A 54 -13.27 16.67 -16.83
CA HIS A 54 -13.30 16.50 -18.31
C HIS A 54 -13.38 15.06 -18.86
N ASP A 55 -12.88 14.04 -18.17
CA ASP A 55 -12.84 12.66 -18.71
C ASP A 55 -14.01 11.76 -18.24
N THR A 56 -14.90 12.25 -17.38
CA THR A 56 -15.96 11.42 -16.76
C THR A 56 -17.14 11.13 -17.68
N LYS A 57 -17.16 11.68 -18.92
CA LYS A 57 -18.22 11.42 -19.90
C LYS A 57 -18.26 9.96 -20.37
N PHE A 58 -17.11 9.29 -20.31
CA PHE A 58 -16.97 7.89 -20.74
C PHE A 58 -17.42 6.88 -19.69
N ILE A 59 -17.76 7.34 -18.47
CA ILE A 59 -18.39 6.51 -17.45
C ILE A 59 -19.86 6.37 -17.84
N ASP A 60 -20.17 5.28 -18.55
CA ASP A 60 -21.52 4.89 -18.93
C ASP A 60 -21.83 3.48 -18.41
N GLY A 61 -23.12 3.14 -18.35
CA GLY A 61 -23.56 1.80 -17.93
C GLY A 61 -23.21 0.69 -18.92
N VAL A 62 -22.75 1.04 -20.14
CA VAL A 62 -22.38 0.07 -21.17
C VAL A 62 -20.97 -0.46 -20.94
N ARG A 63 -20.03 0.41 -20.55
CA ARG A 63 -18.63 0.04 -20.32
C ARG A 63 -18.32 -0.26 -18.86
N THR A 64 -19.18 0.19 -17.95
CA THR A 64 -19.02 -0.01 -16.50
C THR A 64 -19.83 -1.22 -16.05
N LYS A 65 -19.14 -2.25 -15.56
CA LYS A 65 -19.77 -3.41 -14.93
C LYS A 65 -19.42 -3.43 -13.45
N ILE A 66 -20.42 -3.53 -12.58
CA ILE A 66 -20.21 -3.76 -11.15
C ILE A 66 -20.26 -5.26 -10.92
N ALA A 67 -19.26 -5.80 -10.24
CA ALA A 67 -19.18 -7.21 -9.89
C ALA A 67 -19.05 -7.34 -8.37
N LEU A 68 -19.71 -8.34 -7.80
CA LEU A 68 -19.43 -8.84 -6.46
C LEU A 68 -18.72 -10.19 -6.56
N ASP A 69 -17.73 -10.37 -5.69
CA ASP A 69 -16.95 -11.59 -5.53
C ASP A 69 -16.39 -12.17 -6.84
N GLY A 70 -15.68 -11.32 -7.60
CA GLY A 70 -15.08 -11.72 -8.87
C GLY A 70 -16.08 -11.99 -10.01
N GLY A 71 -17.36 -11.65 -9.83
CA GLY A 71 -18.39 -11.72 -10.86
C GLY A 71 -19.47 -12.78 -10.65
N GLU A 72 -19.57 -13.38 -9.46
CA GLU A 72 -20.69 -14.25 -9.11
C GLU A 72 -22.02 -13.50 -9.19
N TYR A 73 -22.05 -12.27 -8.67
CA TYR A 73 -23.14 -11.33 -8.85
C TYR A 73 -22.64 -10.14 -9.65
N PHE A 74 -23.48 -9.63 -10.54
CA PHE A 74 -23.15 -8.44 -11.31
C PHE A 74 -24.34 -7.51 -11.40
N GLY A 75 -24.05 -6.23 -11.49
CA GLY A 75 -25.03 -5.20 -11.78
C GLY A 75 -24.45 -4.15 -12.71
N PHE A 76 -25.34 -3.29 -13.16
CA PHE A 76 -25.01 -2.20 -14.06
C PHE A 76 -25.26 -0.86 -13.37
N LEU A 77 -24.66 0.16 -13.94
CA LEU A 77 -24.90 1.52 -13.53
C LEU A 77 -26.30 1.96 -13.97
N ASN A 78 -27.02 2.67 -13.11
CA ASN A 78 -28.32 3.23 -13.43
C ASN A 78 -28.20 4.38 -14.45
N GLU A 79 -29.34 4.85 -14.96
CA GLU A 79 -29.42 5.95 -15.94
C GLU A 79 -28.73 7.23 -15.45
N ASP A 80 -28.73 7.46 -14.13
CA ASP A 80 -28.08 8.61 -13.47
C ASP A 80 -26.55 8.63 -13.62
N ARG A 81 -25.92 7.53 -14.05
CA ARG A 81 -24.46 7.33 -14.18
C ARG A 81 -23.65 7.49 -12.90
N GLU A 82 -24.30 7.75 -11.78
CA GLU A 82 -23.67 7.91 -10.48
C GLU A 82 -24.11 6.81 -9.51
N SER A 83 -25.32 6.24 -9.66
CA SER A 83 -25.87 5.22 -8.77
C SER A 83 -25.85 3.83 -9.41
N PHE A 84 -25.65 2.80 -8.60
CA PHE A 84 -25.80 1.40 -9.01
C PHE A 84 -26.51 0.59 -7.94
N THR A 85 -27.22 -0.44 -8.38
CA THR A 85 -27.88 -1.40 -7.51
C THR A 85 -27.63 -2.81 -8.04
N VAL A 86 -27.16 -3.70 -7.17
CA VAL A 86 -27.02 -5.12 -7.49
C VAL A 86 -28.04 -5.91 -6.68
N TYR A 87 -28.90 -6.62 -7.39
CA TYR A 87 -29.98 -7.43 -6.80
C TYR A 87 -29.55 -8.89 -6.68
N GLY A 88 -30.26 -9.64 -5.82
CA GLY A 88 -30.10 -11.08 -5.75
C GLY A 88 -28.89 -11.54 -4.93
N VAL A 89 -28.42 -10.74 -3.97
CA VAL A 89 -27.22 -11.07 -3.18
C VAL A 89 -27.63 -11.72 -1.85
N PRO A 90 -27.25 -12.99 -1.57
CA PRO A 90 -27.56 -13.64 -0.30
C PRO A 90 -26.77 -13.04 0.87
N PRO A 91 -27.11 -13.33 2.14
CA PRO A 91 -26.35 -12.83 3.28
C PRO A 91 -24.92 -13.42 3.29
N GLY A 92 -23.91 -12.56 3.34
CA GLY A 92 -22.51 -12.94 3.20
C GLY A 92 -21.58 -11.74 3.22
N SER A 93 -20.28 -11.98 3.08
CA SER A 93 -19.25 -10.95 2.94
C SER A 93 -18.74 -10.98 1.50
N TYR A 94 -18.93 -9.90 0.76
CA TYR A 94 -18.60 -9.81 -0.66
C TYR A 94 -17.62 -8.70 -0.92
N LEU A 95 -16.75 -8.88 -1.91
CA LEU A 95 -15.92 -7.81 -2.45
C LEU A 95 -16.63 -7.16 -3.63
N VAL A 96 -16.91 -5.86 -3.54
CA VAL A 96 -17.49 -5.06 -4.62
C VAL A 96 -16.37 -4.41 -5.42
N GLU A 97 -16.34 -4.73 -6.70
CA GLU A 97 -15.39 -4.20 -7.67
C GLU A 97 -16.14 -3.57 -8.84
N VAL A 98 -15.56 -2.52 -9.40
CA VAL A 98 -16.11 -1.84 -10.58
C VAL A 98 -15.11 -2.02 -11.72
N TYR A 99 -15.54 -2.77 -12.73
CA TYR A 99 -14.79 -3.01 -13.95
C TYR A 99 -15.10 -1.93 -14.97
N HIS A 100 -14.07 -1.20 -15.38
CA HIS A 100 -14.14 -0.23 -16.47
C HIS A 100 -12.82 -0.27 -17.26
N PRO A 101 -12.84 -0.18 -18.60
CA PRO A 101 -11.62 -0.24 -19.41
C PRO A 101 -10.70 0.96 -19.15
N GLU A 102 -11.19 2.18 -19.04
CA GLU A 102 -10.30 3.35 -18.95
C GLU A 102 -10.04 3.83 -17.51
N PHE A 103 -10.75 3.29 -16.52
CA PHE A 103 -10.79 3.86 -15.17
C PHE A 103 -10.69 2.76 -14.13
N LEU A 104 -9.90 3.02 -13.09
CA LEU A 104 -9.77 2.14 -11.94
C LEU A 104 -10.47 2.79 -10.74
N PHE A 105 -11.40 2.05 -10.15
CA PHE A 105 -12.13 2.47 -8.96
C PHE A 105 -11.59 1.77 -7.72
N GLU A 106 -11.88 2.37 -6.57
CA GLU A 106 -11.64 1.76 -5.28
C GLU A 106 -12.57 0.56 -5.05
N ALA A 107 -12.01 -0.58 -4.62
CA ALA A 107 -12.77 -1.74 -4.19
C ALA A 107 -13.26 -1.58 -2.75
N ALA A 108 -14.43 -2.14 -2.44
CA ALA A 108 -15.00 -2.11 -1.10
C ALA A 108 -15.59 -3.46 -0.72
N ARG A 109 -15.35 -3.89 0.50
CA ARG A 109 -15.93 -5.10 1.07
C ARG A 109 -17.28 -4.78 1.73
N VAL A 110 -18.30 -5.56 1.43
CA VAL A 110 -19.66 -5.39 1.95
C VAL A 110 -20.05 -6.63 2.73
N ASP A 111 -20.39 -6.45 4.00
CA ASP A 111 -20.92 -7.49 4.87
C ASP A 111 -22.43 -7.33 5.00
N ILE A 112 -23.17 -8.33 4.56
CA ILE A 112 -24.63 -8.41 4.64
C ILE A 112 -24.99 -9.40 5.74
N SER A 113 -25.66 -8.92 6.78
CA SER A 113 -26.21 -9.80 7.81
C SER A 113 -27.49 -10.46 7.32
N SER A 114 -27.81 -11.67 7.80
CA SER A 114 -29.10 -12.35 7.60
C SER A 114 -30.32 -11.57 8.13
N LYS A 115 -30.10 -10.43 8.80
CA LYS A 115 -31.15 -9.49 9.22
C LYS A 115 -31.30 -8.30 8.24
N GLY A 116 -30.60 -8.32 7.12
CA GLY A 116 -30.55 -7.22 6.14
C GLY A 116 -29.71 -6.01 6.54
N LYS A 117 -28.96 -6.08 7.66
CA LYS A 117 -28.03 -4.99 8.03
C LYS A 117 -26.78 -5.06 7.15
N ILE A 118 -26.60 -4.06 6.29
CA ILE A 118 -25.45 -3.92 5.41
C ILE A 118 -24.37 -3.05 6.08
N ARG A 119 -23.12 -3.51 6.04
CA ARG A 119 -21.95 -2.76 6.49
C ARG A 119 -20.91 -2.75 5.38
N ALA A 120 -20.35 -1.60 5.08
CA ALA A 120 -19.28 -1.46 4.10
C ALA A 120 -17.94 -1.22 4.79
N ARG A 121 -16.87 -1.77 4.21
CA ARG A 121 -15.48 -1.56 4.60
C ARG A 121 -14.65 -1.31 3.34
N ARG A 122 -13.65 -0.44 3.38
CA ARG A 122 -12.73 -0.29 2.24
C ARG A 122 -11.75 -1.46 2.21
N ASP A 123 -11.50 -2.02 1.03
CA ASP A 123 -10.56 -3.13 0.89
C ASP A 123 -9.13 -2.58 0.80
N GLY A 124 -8.19 -3.16 1.53
CA GLY A 124 -6.80 -2.67 1.60
C GLY A 124 -6.41 -1.82 2.82
N SER A 125 -7.10 -1.97 3.95
CA SER A 125 -6.57 -1.49 5.24
C SER A 125 -6.20 -2.69 6.11
N GLU A 126 -4.90 -2.89 6.34
CA GLU A 126 -4.37 -3.73 7.43
C GLU A 126 -4.79 -3.24 8.83
N GLY A 127 -5.50 -2.10 8.94
CA GLY A 127 -6.08 -1.62 10.18
C GLY A 127 -7.34 -2.40 10.56
N GLY A 128 -7.35 -2.93 11.79
CA GLY A 128 -8.39 -3.83 12.31
C GLY A 128 -9.85 -3.39 12.09
N ALA A 129 -10.76 -4.35 12.28
CA ALA A 129 -12.17 -4.37 11.88
C ALA A 129 -13.06 -3.15 12.20
N GLY A 130 -12.59 -2.18 13.00
CA GLY A 130 -13.35 -0.99 13.40
C GLY A 130 -13.00 0.32 12.68
N GLN A 131 -11.79 0.47 12.10
CA GLN A 131 -11.33 1.78 11.62
C GLN A 131 -11.63 2.11 10.16
N ASN A 132 -12.18 1.16 9.40
CA ASN A 132 -12.38 1.33 7.96
C ASN A 132 -13.84 1.17 7.51
N GLN A 133 -14.80 1.51 8.38
CA GLN A 133 -16.21 1.44 8.04
C GLN A 133 -16.56 2.54 7.04
N LEU A 134 -16.97 2.15 5.84
CA LEU A 134 -17.53 3.06 4.85
C LEU A 134 -18.98 3.37 5.19
N ALA A 135 -19.38 4.62 4.99
CA ALA A 135 -20.78 4.99 5.04
C ALA A 135 -21.56 4.25 3.94
N TYR A 136 -22.77 3.82 4.28
CA TYR A 136 -23.73 3.28 3.33
C TYR A 136 -24.70 4.39 2.90
N PRO A 137 -25.10 4.52 1.61
CA PRO A 137 -24.74 3.71 0.44
C PRO A 137 -23.25 3.79 0.09
N LEU A 138 -22.72 2.74 -0.55
CA LEU A 138 -21.30 2.65 -0.90
C LEU A 138 -20.84 3.86 -1.71
N ARG A 139 -19.65 4.38 -1.43
CA ARG A 139 -19.06 5.48 -2.19
C ARG A 139 -17.72 5.04 -2.76
N LEU A 140 -17.75 4.55 -3.99
CA LEU A 140 -16.55 4.05 -4.67
C LEU A 140 -15.90 5.21 -5.42
N LYS A 141 -14.71 5.60 -4.98
CA LYS A 141 -13.98 6.73 -5.56
C LYS A 141 -13.19 6.27 -6.79
N LEU A 142 -13.14 7.12 -7.81
CA LEU A 142 -12.19 6.96 -8.92
C LEU A 142 -10.77 7.15 -8.40
N GLN A 143 -9.91 6.13 -8.57
CA GLN A 143 -8.51 6.15 -8.12
C GLN A 143 -7.61 6.75 -9.20
N ARG A 144 -7.61 6.18 -10.40
CA ARG A 144 -6.74 6.60 -11.50
C ARG A 144 -7.31 6.18 -12.85
N LYS A 145 -6.83 6.83 -13.91
CA LYS A 145 -7.00 6.33 -15.28
C LYS A 145 -6.17 5.05 -15.45
N ALA A 146 -6.75 4.05 -16.09
CA ALA A 146 -6.05 2.81 -16.40
C ALA A 146 -4.96 3.12 -17.43
N THR A 147 -3.71 2.86 -17.06
CA THR A 147 -2.55 3.06 -17.94
C THR A 147 -2.07 1.70 -18.39
N TYR A 148 -2.58 1.23 -19.52
CA TYR A 148 -2.17 -0.05 -20.11
C TYR A 148 -0.81 0.02 -20.79
N PHE A 149 -0.44 1.21 -21.25
CA PHE A 149 0.82 1.44 -21.94
C PHE A 149 1.82 2.07 -20.99
N GLN A 150 2.92 1.37 -20.75
CA GLN A 150 4.08 2.00 -20.13
C GLN A 150 4.72 2.92 -21.16
N ALA A 151 4.93 4.18 -20.80
CA ALA A 151 5.69 5.08 -21.65
C ALA A 151 7.10 4.50 -21.80
N LYS A 152 7.60 4.44 -23.05
CA LYS A 152 9.01 4.09 -23.28
C LYS A 152 9.87 5.14 -22.60
N GLU A 153 10.95 4.71 -21.96
CA GLU A 153 11.99 5.61 -21.47
C GLU A 153 12.45 6.47 -22.65
N ALA A 154 12.07 7.75 -22.62
CA ALA A 154 12.51 8.68 -23.64
C ALA A 154 14.02 8.83 -23.50
N MET A 155 14.73 8.93 -24.63
CA MET A 155 16.13 9.34 -24.62
C MET A 155 16.20 10.79 -24.15
N ARG A 156 16.21 11.02 -22.83
CA ARG A 156 16.36 12.38 -22.29
C ARG A 156 17.83 12.72 -22.46
N ILE A 157 18.11 13.81 -23.16
CA ILE A 157 19.49 14.32 -23.31
C ILE A 157 20.11 14.58 -21.93
N THR A 158 19.28 14.95 -20.94
CA THR A 158 19.67 15.06 -19.53
C THR A 158 20.17 13.75 -18.94
N ASP A 159 19.59 12.61 -19.32
CA ASP A 159 20.00 11.28 -18.82
C ASP A 159 21.32 10.84 -19.47
N MET A 160 21.61 11.32 -20.69
CA MET A 160 22.92 11.16 -21.33
C MET A 160 23.99 12.04 -20.69
N LEU A 161 23.66 13.29 -20.32
CA LEU A 161 24.59 14.20 -19.65
C LEU A 161 24.85 13.81 -18.19
N MET A 162 23.81 13.37 -17.47
CA MET A 162 23.91 12.87 -16.09
C MET A 162 24.41 11.42 -16.02
N ASN A 163 24.82 10.84 -17.16
CA ASN A 163 25.51 9.56 -17.17
C ASN A 163 26.90 9.73 -16.52
N PRO A 164 27.23 8.97 -15.46
CA PRO A 164 28.49 9.11 -14.73
C PRO A 164 29.72 9.00 -15.63
N MET A 165 29.65 8.28 -16.75
CA MET A 165 30.77 8.21 -17.70
C MET A 165 30.96 9.49 -18.50
N VAL A 166 29.86 10.11 -18.98
CA VAL A 166 29.92 11.35 -19.77
C VAL A 166 30.29 12.53 -18.86
N LEU A 167 29.72 12.59 -17.66
CA LEU A 167 30.01 13.65 -16.70
C LEU A 167 31.49 13.63 -16.29
N MET A 168 32.06 12.45 -16.02
CA MET A 168 33.49 12.31 -15.68
C MET A 168 34.42 12.61 -16.86
N MET A 169 33.94 12.59 -18.10
CA MET A 169 34.74 13.00 -19.26
C MET A 169 34.66 14.52 -19.49
N VAL A 170 33.44 15.08 -19.47
CA VAL A 170 33.20 16.48 -19.82
C VAL A 170 33.62 17.43 -18.70
N LEU A 171 33.35 17.09 -17.44
CA LEU A 171 33.67 17.93 -16.29
C LEU A 171 35.17 18.25 -16.16
N PRO A 172 36.11 17.26 -16.19
CA PRO A 172 37.54 17.58 -16.10
C PRO A 172 38.06 18.32 -17.35
N LEU A 173 37.51 18.09 -18.55
CA LEU A 173 37.88 18.86 -19.74
C LEU A 173 37.49 20.34 -19.59
N LEU A 174 36.31 20.60 -19.02
CA LEU A 174 35.83 21.95 -18.75
C LEU A 174 36.71 22.66 -17.71
N VAL A 175 37.13 21.94 -16.66
CA VAL A 175 38.08 22.45 -15.64
C VAL A 175 39.47 22.70 -16.25
N MET A 176 39.98 21.78 -17.06
CA MET A 176 41.28 21.88 -17.73
C MET A 176 41.35 23.10 -18.67
N ILE A 177 40.25 23.45 -19.33
CA ILE A 177 40.17 24.63 -20.22
C ILE A 177 39.80 25.90 -19.43
N GLY A 178 38.96 25.77 -18.40
CA GLY A 178 38.43 26.87 -17.60
C GLY A 178 39.45 27.46 -16.63
N ILE A 179 40.19 26.62 -15.89
CA ILE A 179 41.23 27.08 -14.95
C ILE A 179 42.26 27.99 -15.62
N PRO A 180 42.90 27.63 -16.75
CA PRO A 180 43.90 28.51 -17.37
C PRO A 180 43.28 29.79 -17.92
N LYS A 181 42.02 29.76 -18.37
CA LYS A 181 41.28 30.95 -18.82
C LYS A 181 40.99 31.90 -17.66
N LEU A 182 40.55 31.38 -16.52
CA LEU A 182 40.34 32.19 -15.32
C LEU A 182 41.66 32.73 -14.79
N LEU A 183 42.70 31.90 -14.66
CA LEU A 183 44.03 32.32 -14.20
C LEU A 183 44.70 33.34 -15.13
N SER A 184 44.42 33.33 -16.43
CA SER A 184 44.88 34.37 -17.34
C SER A 184 44.16 35.72 -17.15
N GLN A 185 43.02 35.70 -16.47
CA GLN A 185 42.20 36.87 -16.13
C GLN A 185 42.35 37.30 -14.67
N VAL A 186 42.99 36.49 -13.80
CA VAL A 186 43.28 36.84 -12.39
C VAL A 186 44.74 37.27 -12.27
N ASP A 187 45.00 38.27 -11.44
CA ASP A 187 46.30 38.95 -11.26
C ASP A 187 47.55 38.02 -11.20
N PRO A 188 48.71 38.47 -11.73
CA PRO A 188 49.93 37.67 -11.85
C PRO A 188 50.52 37.19 -10.52
N GLU A 189 50.18 37.78 -9.37
CA GLU A 189 50.61 37.30 -8.04
C GLU A 189 49.86 36.03 -7.58
N ALA A 190 48.54 35.95 -7.76
CA ALA A 190 47.75 34.77 -7.38
C ALA A 190 48.10 33.53 -8.23
N SER A 191 48.52 33.76 -9.48
CA SER A 191 48.95 32.70 -10.39
C SER A 191 50.24 32.00 -9.94
N ARG A 192 51.16 32.71 -9.27
CA ARG A 192 52.45 32.15 -8.79
C ARG A 192 52.28 31.24 -7.58
N GLU A 193 51.40 31.59 -6.66
CA GLU A 193 51.08 30.77 -5.48
C GLU A 193 50.30 29.49 -5.87
N MET A 194 49.44 29.58 -6.89
CA MET A 194 48.71 28.42 -7.40
C MET A 194 49.58 27.54 -8.32
N GLN A 195 50.48 28.13 -9.13
CA GLN A 195 51.45 27.39 -9.95
C GLN A 195 52.50 26.67 -9.09
N SER A 196 52.94 27.23 -7.97
CA SER A 196 53.85 26.51 -7.06
C SER A 196 53.16 25.28 -6.44
N THR A 197 51.88 25.39 -6.10
CA THR A 197 51.05 24.28 -5.60
C THR A 197 50.81 23.21 -6.67
N LEU A 198 50.52 23.62 -7.92
CA LEU A 198 50.34 22.71 -9.06
C LEU A 198 51.66 22.04 -9.50
N ASN A 199 52.78 22.77 -9.51
CA ASN A 199 54.10 22.22 -9.80
C ASN A 199 54.59 21.29 -8.68
N MET A 200 54.24 21.54 -7.42
CA MET A 200 54.54 20.59 -6.34
C MET A 200 53.63 19.35 -6.39
N ALA A 201 52.44 19.47 -6.99
CA ALA A 201 51.54 18.36 -7.33
C ALA A 201 51.87 17.64 -8.65
N SER A 202 52.95 18.03 -9.36
CA SER A 202 53.39 17.40 -10.62
C SER A 202 54.25 16.14 -10.41
N GLN A 203 54.56 15.79 -9.16
CA GLN A 203 54.92 14.40 -8.81
C GLN A 203 53.67 13.53 -8.97
N PRO A 204 53.76 12.25 -9.37
CA PRO A 204 52.60 11.41 -9.61
C PRO A 204 51.90 11.07 -8.28
N MET A 205 51.20 12.04 -7.71
CA MET A 205 50.16 11.80 -6.73
C MET A 205 48.92 11.35 -7.48
N ASP A 206 48.40 10.19 -7.10
CA ASP A 206 47.17 9.62 -7.63
C ASP A 206 46.06 10.67 -7.64
N LEU A 207 45.75 11.23 -8.82
CA LEU A 207 44.60 12.11 -9.05
C LEU A 207 43.30 11.44 -8.55
N SER A 208 43.27 10.10 -8.59
CA SER A 208 42.26 9.21 -8.00
C SER A 208 42.07 9.45 -6.49
N SER A 209 43.17 9.58 -5.73
CA SER A 209 43.14 9.78 -4.28
C SER A 209 42.70 11.20 -3.89
N MET A 210 43.09 12.22 -4.65
CA MET A 210 42.61 13.60 -4.44
C MET A 210 41.13 13.75 -4.84
N MET A 211 40.70 13.21 -5.98
CA MET A 211 39.28 13.22 -6.35
C MET A 211 38.44 12.41 -5.37
N SER A 212 38.93 11.27 -4.88
CA SER A 212 38.23 10.47 -3.87
C SER A 212 38.15 11.18 -2.52
N GLN A 213 39.16 11.97 -2.12
CA GLN A 213 39.12 12.78 -0.89
C GLN A 213 38.22 14.01 -1.01
N LEU A 214 38.17 14.64 -2.19
CA LEU A 214 37.35 15.83 -2.44
C LEU A 214 35.86 15.47 -2.68
N LEU A 215 35.59 14.36 -3.37
CA LEU A 215 34.24 13.92 -3.71
C LEU A 215 33.65 12.94 -2.68
N GLY A 216 34.52 12.24 -1.93
CA GLY A 216 34.15 11.18 -0.98
C GLY A 216 34.17 11.56 0.50
N GLY A 217 34.58 12.77 0.87
CA GLY A 217 34.49 13.31 2.23
C GLY A 217 35.01 12.37 3.33
N GLY A 218 36.33 12.24 3.51
CA GLY A 218 36.86 11.44 4.62
C GLY A 218 38.39 11.38 4.69
N ALA A 219 38.92 11.65 5.88
CA ALA A 219 40.35 11.71 6.25
C ALA A 219 41.13 10.39 5.99
N PRO A 220 42.48 10.44 5.85
CA PRO A 220 43.29 9.28 5.49
C PRO A 220 43.50 8.29 6.65
N PRO A 221 43.60 6.96 6.39
CA PRO A 221 43.97 5.98 7.42
C PRO A 221 45.50 5.98 7.68
N PRO A 222 45.95 5.70 8.92
CA PRO A 222 47.35 5.80 9.31
C PRO A 222 48.18 4.60 8.84
N LYS A 223 49.44 4.87 8.47
CA LYS A 223 50.45 3.88 8.01
C LYS A 223 50.86 2.93 9.15
N ALA A 224 50.77 1.62 8.92
CA ALA A 224 51.33 0.60 9.80
C ALA A 224 52.80 0.30 9.43
N ILE A 225 53.66 0.31 10.46
CA ILE A 225 55.12 0.10 10.42
C ILE A 225 55.41 -1.39 10.15
N GLN A 226 56.14 -1.70 9.07
CA GLN A 226 56.64 -3.05 8.80
C GLN A 226 57.82 -3.39 9.74
N SER A 227 57.66 -4.48 10.49
CA SER A 227 58.67 -5.05 11.37
C SER A 227 59.79 -5.74 10.57
N ARG A 228 61.04 -5.38 10.87
CA ARG A 228 62.26 -5.99 10.30
C ARG A 228 62.45 -7.43 10.82
N LYS A 229 62.65 -8.38 9.91
CA LYS A 229 63.11 -9.76 10.19
C LYS A 229 64.65 -9.79 10.27
N PRO A 230 65.30 -10.48 11.24
CA PRO A 230 66.75 -10.42 11.38
C PRO A 230 67.48 -11.43 10.48
N GLU A 231 68.59 -10.98 9.91
CA GLU A 231 69.51 -11.68 9.01
C GLU A 231 70.54 -12.50 9.81
N ARG A 232 70.60 -13.82 9.55
CA ARG A 232 71.52 -14.79 10.19
C ARG A 232 72.89 -14.73 9.51
N ARG A 233 73.86 -14.04 10.10
CA ARG A 233 75.26 -14.01 9.65
C ARG A 233 76.04 -15.25 10.08
N GLU A 234 76.50 -16.01 9.09
CA GLU A 234 77.40 -17.15 9.19
C GLU A 234 78.83 -16.66 9.53
N ARG A 235 79.38 -17.07 10.68
CA ARG A 235 80.76 -16.79 11.08
C ARG A 235 81.67 -17.91 10.56
N LYS A 236 82.40 -17.64 9.48
CA LYS A 236 83.68 -18.31 9.20
C LYS A 236 84.81 -17.51 9.85
N ARG A 237 85.57 -18.15 10.75
CA ARG A 237 87.01 -17.94 10.94
C ARG A 237 87.57 -19.04 11.85
N SER A 238 88.43 -19.83 11.25
CA SER A 238 89.37 -20.80 11.80
C SER A 238 90.43 -20.12 12.67
N ALA A 239 90.62 -20.64 13.89
CA ALA A 239 91.87 -20.84 14.63
C ALA A 239 91.51 -21.49 15.97
#